data_AF-A0A537DTW3-F1
#
_entry.id   AF-A0A537DTW3-F1
#
_cell.length_a   1.000
_cell.length_b   1.000
_cell.length_c   1.000
_cell.angle_alpha   90.00
_cell.angle_beta   90.00
_cell.angle_gamma   90.00
#
_symmetry.space_group_name_H-M   'P 1'
#
loop_
_entity.id
_entity.type
_entity.pdbx_description
1 polymer ?
#
loop_
_entity_poly.entity_id
_entity_poly.type
_entity_poly.pdbx_seq_one_letter_code
_entity_poly.pdbx_strand_id
1 'polypeptide(L)'
;MEDVKIILSASWVALMLTYLLGDVLRIYSGDFKAGEIGGMKISQDQWLGVAVLMVIPVVMSFLSLTLNYPVSRWANLIVALVFFGFNLIGLPGYPSAYDKFLIIVGLGFNVLTVWYAWQWTV
;
A
#
# COMPACT_ATOMS: atom_id res chain seq x y z
N MET A 1 -7.38 -5.99 22.11
CA MET A 1 -8.15 -5.32 21.03
C MET A 1 -7.40 -4.11 20.49
N GLU A 2 -6.95 -3.21 21.35
CA GLU A 2 -6.25 -1.99 20.95
C GLU A 2 -4.89 -2.30 20.28
N ASP A 3 -4.15 -3.29 20.77
CA ASP A 3 -2.89 -3.74 20.15
C ASP A 3 -3.07 -4.16 18.69
N VAL A 4 -4.14 -4.90 18.37
CA VAL A 4 -4.44 -5.34 16.99
C VAL A 4 -4.73 -4.13 16.10
N LYS A 5 -5.50 -3.16 16.61
CA LYS A 5 -5.77 -1.91 15.88
C LYS A 5 -4.50 -1.12 15.60
N ILE A 6 -3.60 -1.04 16.59
CA ILE A 6 -2.30 -0.36 16.47
C ILE A 6 -1.43 -1.07 15.43
N ILE A 7 -1.34 -2.41 15.49
CA ILE A 7 -0.56 -3.20 14.53
C ILE A 7 -1.10 -3.03 13.10
N LEU A 8 -2.42 -3.08 12.91
CA LEU A 8 -3.05 -2.86 11.61
C LEU A 8 -2.76 -1.44 11.09
N SER A 9 -2.93 -0.43 11.95
CA SER A 9 -2.61 0.97 11.62
C SER A 9 -1.15 1.14 11.20
N ALA A 10 -0.22 0.60 12.00
CA ALA A 10 1.20 0.65 11.72
C ALA A 10 1.57 -0.09 10.43
N SER A 11 0.89 -1.19 10.11
CA SER A 11 1.10 -1.95 8.87
C SER A 11 0.76 -1.10 7.64
N TRP A 12 -0.33 -0.31 7.67
CA TRP A 12 -0.67 0.61 6.59
C TRP A 12 0.31 1.77 6.46
N VAL A 13 0.77 2.33 7.58
CA VAL A 13 1.82 3.37 7.57
C VAL A 13 3.10 2.81 6.94
N ALA A 14 3.53 1.63 7.36
CA ALA A 14 4.72 0.99 6.82
C ALA A 14 4.59 0.69 5.32
N LEU A 15 3.41 0.26 4.87
CA LEU A 15 3.12 0.08 3.44
C LEU A 15 3.27 1.40 2.66
N MET A 16 2.71 2.51 3.16
CA MET A 16 2.85 3.82 2.50
C MET A 16 4.29 4.31 2.47
N LEU A 17 5.01 4.20 3.57
CA LEU A 17 6.41 4.60 3.62
C LEU A 17 7.26 3.78 2.65
N THR A 18 6.91 2.51 2.44
CA THR A 18 7.57 1.65 1.44
C THR A 18 7.32 2.15 0.02
N TYR A 19 6.10 2.56 -0.33
CA TYR A 19 5.81 3.17 -1.63
C TYR A 19 6.57 4.48 -1.83
N LEU A 20 6.51 5.38 -0.85
CA LEU A 20 7.20 6.67 -0.91
C LEU A 20 8.72 6.49 -1.03
N LEU A 21 9.30 5.51 -0.33
CA LEU A 21 10.71 5.17 -0.48
C LEU A 21 11.03 4.72 -1.91
N GLY A 22 10.17 3.91 -2.52
CA GLY A 22 10.31 3.50 -3.93
C GLY A 22 10.29 4.71 -4.88
N ASP A 23 9.35 5.62 -4.70
CA ASP A 23 9.26 6.85 -5.49
C ASP A 23 10.51 7.73 -5.34
N VAL A 24 11.00 7.90 -4.11
CA VAL A 24 12.24 8.63 -3.82
C VAL A 24 13.44 7.96 -4.51
N LEU A 25 13.58 6.64 -4.41
CA LEU A 25 14.69 5.93 -5.06
C LEU A 25 14.64 6.06 -6.58
N ARG A 26 13.47 5.98 -7.22
CA ARG A 26 13.33 6.20 -8.66
C ARG A 26 13.77 7.60 -9.09
N ILE A 27 13.46 8.62 -8.27
CA ILE A 27 13.91 9.99 -8.52
C ILE A 27 15.44 10.08 -8.49
N TYR A 28 16.07 9.48 -7.47
CA TYR A 28 17.53 9.55 -7.30
C TYR A 28 18.31 8.65 -8.26
N SER A 29 17.77 7.50 -8.65
CA SER A 29 18.40 6.59 -9.61
C SER A 29 18.30 7.08 -11.06
N GLY A 30 17.36 7.99 -11.34
CA GLY A 30 17.02 8.41 -12.70
C GLY A 30 16.07 7.46 -13.42
N ASP A 31 15.52 6.45 -12.74
CA ASP A 31 14.51 5.53 -13.27
C ASP A 31 13.10 6.16 -13.29
N PHE A 32 13.02 7.45 -13.59
CA PHE A 32 11.77 8.18 -13.73
C PHE A 32 11.82 9.16 -14.90
N LYS A 33 10.66 9.45 -15.48
CA LYS A 33 10.48 10.55 -16.41
C LYS A 33 9.38 11.45 -15.89
N ALA A 34 9.65 12.75 -15.78
CA ALA A 34 8.68 13.70 -15.26
C ALA A 34 7.38 13.67 -16.08
N GLY A 35 6.24 13.49 -15.40
CA GLY A 35 4.93 13.43 -16.04
C GLY A 35 4.56 12.08 -16.66
N GLU A 36 5.41 11.06 -16.53
CA GLU A 36 5.15 9.72 -17.05
C GLU A 36 5.13 8.67 -15.93
N ILE A 37 4.25 7.67 -16.07
CA ILE A 37 4.26 6.45 -15.27
C ILE A 37 4.32 5.27 -16.24
N GLY A 38 5.30 4.39 -16.09
CA GLY A 38 5.49 3.24 -16.99
C GLY A 38 5.72 3.62 -18.46
N GLY A 39 6.31 4.80 -18.72
CA GLY A 39 6.54 5.31 -20.07
C GLY A 39 5.31 5.90 -20.78
N MET A 40 4.18 6.05 -20.06
CA MET A 40 2.98 6.70 -20.58
C MET A 40 2.79 8.07 -19.92
N LYS A 41 2.48 9.10 -20.72
CA LYS A 41 2.09 10.41 -20.19
C LYS A 41 0.76 10.29 -19.47
N ILE A 42 0.70 10.85 -18.26
CA ILE A 42 -0.46 10.76 -17.38
C ILE A 42 -1.25 12.07 -17.44
N SER A 43 -2.55 11.98 -17.73
CA SER A 43 -3.48 13.11 -17.74
C SER A 43 -3.81 13.57 -16.31
N GLN A 44 -4.36 14.78 -16.16
CA GLN A 44 -4.76 15.31 -14.84
C GLN A 44 -5.78 14.41 -14.12
N ASP A 45 -6.75 13.87 -14.85
CA ASP A 45 -7.75 12.95 -14.28
C ASP A 45 -7.11 11.64 -13.82
N GLN A 46 -6.11 11.14 -14.55
CA GLN A 46 -5.35 9.96 -14.15
C GLN A 46 -4.48 10.24 -12.92
N TRP A 47 -3.86 11.41 -12.80
CA TRP A 47 -3.14 11.83 -11.59
C TRP A 47 -4.07 11.87 -10.37
N LEU A 48 -5.29 12.40 -10.53
CA LEU A 48 -6.30 12.38 -9.48
C LEU A 48 -6.66 10.93 -9.09
N GLY A 49 -6.82 10.05 -10.08
CA GLY A 49 -7.07 8.63 -9.84
C GLY A 49 -5.95 7.95 -9.03
N VAL A 50 -4.69 8.22 -9.38
CA VAL A 50 -3.52 7.73 -8.62
C VAL A 50 -3.52 8.30 -7.20
N ALA A 51 -3.82 9.59 -7.02
CA ALA A 51 -3.88 10.20 -5.69
C ALA A 51 -4.99 9.57 -4.82
N VAL A 52 -6.17 9.34 -5.38
CA VAL A 52 -7.28 8.66 -4.69
C VAL A 52 -6.91 7.21 -4.34
N LEU A 53 -6.21 6.49 -5.22
CA LEU A 53 -5.75 5.14 -4.91
C LEU A 53 -4.71 5.16 -3.78
N MET A 54 -3.70 6.01 -3.88
CA MET A 54 -2.55 6.02 -2.96
C MET A 54 -2.87 6.66 -1.60
N VAL A 55 -3.96 7.41 -1.46
CA VAL A 55 -4.42 7.88 -0.13
C VAL A 55 -5.10 6.79 0.69
N ILE A 56 -5.54 5.68 0.06
CA ILE A 56 -6.28 4.61 0.76
C ILE A 56 -5.50 4.05 1.96
N PRO A 57 -4.22 3.68 1.85
CA PRO A 57 -3.47 3.20 3.02
C PRO A 57 -3.33 4.26 4.13
N VAL A 58 -3.23 5.55 3.78
CA VAL A 58 -3.21 6.64 4.77
C VAL A 58 -4.54 6.68 5.53
N VAL A 59 -5.66 6.63 4.82
CA VAL A 59 -7.00 6.56 5.42
C VAL A 59 -7.16 5.29 6.26
N MET A 60 -6.69 4.15 5.77
CA MET A 60 -6.76 2.88 6.49
C MET A 60 -5.93 2.85 7.77
N SER A 61 -4.81 3.60 7.82
CA SER A 61 -4.04 3.74 9.06
C SER A 61 -4.89 4.39 10.17
N PHE A 62 -5.66 5.42 9.83
CA PHE A 62 -6.58 6.07 10.77
C PHE A 62 -7.80 5.20 11.06
N LEU A 63 -8.45 4.66 10.03
CA LEU A 63 -9.67 3.85 10.19
C LEU A 63 -9.43 2.58 11.01
N SER A 64 -8.24 1.99 10.95
CA SER A 64 -7.90 0.82 11.76
C SER A 64 -7.99 1.10 13.26
N LEU A 65 -7.69 2.34 13.69
CA LEU A 65 -7.78 2.78 15.08
C LEU A 65 -9.21 3.14 15.49
N THR A 66 -9.96 3.81 14.59
CA THR A 66 -11.27 4.37 14.93
C THR A 66 -12.44 3.42 14.72
N LEU A 67 -12.37 2.51 13.76
CA LEU A 67 -13.46 1.57 13.49
C LEU A 67 -13.49 0.46 14.54
N ASN A 68 -14.70 0.03 14.90
CA ASN A 68 -14.92 -1.06 15.83
C ASN A 68 -14.98 -2.41 15.13
N TYR A 69 -14.81 -3.48 15.90
CA TYR A 69 -15.08 -4.83 15.44
C TYR A 69 -16.58 -4.99 15.14
N PRO A 70 -17.00 -5.74 14.09
CA PRO A 70 -16.18 -6.44 13.09
C PRO A 70 -15.81 -5.60 11.86
N VAL A 71 -16.25 -4.34 11.77
CA VAL A 71 -16.10 -3.50 10.57
C VAL A 71 -14.61 -3.27 10.24
N SER A 72 -13.80 -2.93 11.24
CA SER A 72 -12.35 -2.71 11.06
C SER A 72 -11.66 -3.96 10.51
N ARG A 73 -12.03 -5.14 11.00
CA ARG A 73 -11.48 -6.43 10.54
C ARG A 73 -11.73 -6.65 9.05
N TRP A 74 -12.98 -6.54 8.60
CA TRP A 74 -13.31 -6.77 7.19
C TRP A 74 -12.74 -5.70 6.26
N ALA A 75 -12.76 -4.43 6.68
CA ALA A 75 -12.14 -3.35 5.91
C ALA A 75 -10.64 -3.60 5.68
N ASN A 76 -9.90 -3.93 6.75
CA ASN A 76 -8.48 -4.27 6.66
C ASN A 76 -8.22 -5.47 5.74
N LEU A 77 -9.00 -6.54 5.90
CA LEU A 77 -8.84 -7.77 5.12
C LEU A 77 -9.05 -7.51 3.61
N ILE A 78 -10.18 -6.90 3.25
CA ILE A 78 -10.55 -6.68 1.85
C ILE A 78 -9.55 -5.72 1.19
N VAL A 79 -9.25 -4.60 1.83
CA VAL A 79 -8.36 -3.59 1.24
C VAL A 79 -6.93 -4.13 1.11
N ALA A 80 -6.43 -4.89 2.09
CA ALA A 80 -5.10 -5.50 2.00
C ALA A 80 -5.01 -6.54 0.88
N LEU A 81 -6.07 -7.34 0.66
CA LEU A 81 -6.10 -8.28 -0.47
C LEU A 81 -6.12 -7.56 -1.83
N VAL A 82 -6.86 -6.45 -1.95
CA VAL A 82 -6.87 -5.63 -3.17
C VAL A 82 -5.49 -5.05 -3.43
N PHE A 83 -4.83 -4.45 -2.43
CA PHE A 83 -3.48 -3.91 -2.58
C PHE A 83 -2.44 -4.99 -2.83
N PHE A 84 -2.57 -6.17 -2.22
CA PHE A 84 -1.71 -7.31 -2.50
C PHE A 84 -1.80 -7.70 -3.98
N GLY A 85 -3.03 -7.87 -4.50
CA GLY A 85 -3.25 -8.18 -5.91
C GLY A 85 -2.73 -7.09 -6.86
N PHE A 86 -3.02 -5.82 -6.55
CA PHE A 86 -2.54 -4.66 -7.31
C PHE A 86 -1.00 -4.64 -7.44
N ASN A 87 -0.28 -4.79 -6.31
CA ASN A 87 1.18 -4.83 -6.32
C ASN A 87 1.74 -6.07 -7.00
N LEU A 88 1.11 -7.23 -6.82
CA LEU A 88 1.55 -8.46 -7.44
C LEU A 88 1.45 -8.40 -8.97
N ILE A 89 0.38 -7.81 -9.50
CA ILE A 89 0.19 -7.57 -10.94
C ILE A 89 1.19 -6.51 -11.45
N GLY A 90 1.49 -5.49 -10.64
CA GLY A 90 2.45 -4.44 -11.00
C GLY A 90 3.91 -4.88 -10.96
N LEU A 91 4.27 -5.84 -10.11
CA LEU A 91 5.65 -6.28 -9.85
C LEU A 91 6.48 -6.59 -11.12
N PRO A 92 5.96 -7.30 -12.15
CA PRO A 92 6.73 -7.59 -13.35
C PRO A 92 7.08 -6.36 -14.19
N GLY A 93 6.35 -5.25 -14.01
CA GLY A 93 6.53 -4.01 -14.77
C GLY A 93 7.72 -3.15 -14.32
N TYR A 94 8.33 -3.45 -13.17
CA TYR A 94 9.46 -2.68 -12.65
C TYR A 94 10.80 -3.25 -13.15
N PRO A 95 11.66 -2.47 -13.81
CA PRO A 95 12.95 -2.97 -14.30
C PRO A 95 13.98 -3.13 -13.17
N SER A 96 13.98 -2.20 -12.22
CA SER A 96 15.04 -2.06 -11.23
C SER A 96 14.87 -2.99 -10.03
N ALA A 97 16.00 -3.51 -9.52
CA ALA A 97 15.99 -4.49 -8.44
C ALA A 97 15.48 -3.92 -7.10
N TYR A 98 15.77 -2.65 -6.81
CA TYR A 98 15.29 -1.99 -5.58
C TYR A 98 13.77 -1.87 -5.55
N ASP A 99 13.13 -1.57 -6.69
CA ASP A 99 11.67 -1.49 -6.78
C ASP A 99 11.03 -2.86 -6.53
N LYS A 100 11.56 -3.91 -7.17
CA LYS A 100 11.08 -5.28 -6.93
C LYS A 100 11.21 -5.66 -5.46
N PHE A 101 12.33 -5.34 -4.84
CA PHE A 101 12.56 -5.59 -3.42
C PHE A 101 11.54 -4.86 -2.54
N LEU A 102 11.35 -3.54 -2.75
CA LEU A 102 10.40 -2.75 -1.97
C LEU A 102 8.95 -3.20 -2.18
N ILE A 103 8.57 -3.60 -3.38
CA ILE A 103 7.24 -4.18 -3.63
C ILE A 103 7.07 -5.49 -2.89
N ILE A 104 8.09 -6.37 -2.88
CA ILE A 104 8.05 -7.62 -2.08
C ILE A 104 7.89 -7.32 -0.59
N VAL A 105 8.60 -6.32 -0.07
CA VAL A 105 8.44 -5.85 1.32
C VAL A 105 7.00 -5.34 1.56
N GLY A 106 6.45 -4.56 0.62
CA GLY A 106 5.06 -4.10 0.65
C GLY A 106 4.03 -5.24 0.62
N LEU A 107 4.27 -6.28 -0.17
CA LEU A 107 3.45 -7.51 -0.16
C LEU A 107 3.51 -8.18 1.22
N GLY A 108 4.67 -8.17 1.88
CA GLY A 108 4.82 -8.62 3.27
C GLY A 108 3.91 -7.86 4.24
N PHE A 109 3.84 -6.53 4.15
CA PHE A 109 2.93 -5.73 4.99
C PHE A 109 1.44 -6.04 4.70
N ASN A 110 1.07 -6.29 3.45
CA ASN A 110 -0.28 -6.73 3.12
C ASN A 110 -0.60 -8.11 3.73
N VAL A 111 0.33 -9.07 3.66
CA VAL A 111 0.17 -10.40 4.29
C VAL A 111 0.03 -10.26 5.81
N LEU A 112 0.87 -9.45 6.46
CA LEU A 112 0.75 -9.17 7.89
C LEU A 112 -0.60 -8.55 8.24
N THR A 113 -1.05 -7.57 7.46
CA THR A 113 -2.36 -6.92 7.66
C THR A 113 -3.50 -7.95 7.57
N VAL A 114 -3.48 -8.82 6.55
CA VAL A 114 -4.46 -9.92 6.40
C VAL A 114 -4.38 -10.88 7.59
N TRP A 115 -3.17 -11.28 8.00
CA TRP A 115 -2.96 -12.21 9.11
C TRP A 115 -3.52 -11.65 10.42
N TYR A 116 -3.14 -10.44 10.80
CA TYR A 116 -3.62 -9.80 12.03
C TYR A 116 -5.12 -9.52 12.00
N ALA A 117 -5.67 -9.10 10.85
CA ALA A 117 -7.11 -8.94 10.69
C ALA A 117 -7.84 -10.28 10.80
N TRP A 118 -7.29 -11.35 10.23
CA TRP A 118 -7.91 -12.67 10.27
C TRP A 118 -7.93 -13.26 11.68
N GLN A 119 -6.81 -13.16 12.41
CA GLN A 119 -6.65 -13.64 13.79
C GLN A 119 -7.41 -12.79 14.82
N TRP A 120 -7.93 -11.63 14.42
CA TRP A 120 -8.72 -10.79 15.32
C TRP A 120 -10.06 -11.46 15.66
N THR A 121 -10.08 -12.18 16.78
CA THR A 121 -11.27 -12.70 17.46
C THR A 121 -11.72 -11.73 18.54
N VAL A 122 -13.04 -11.69 18.80
CA VAL A 122 -13.72 -10.74 19.72
C VAL A 122 -13.05 -10.70 21.09
#